data_AF-A0A0C3QF23-F1
#
_entry.id   AF-A0A0C3QF23-F1
#
_cell.length_a   1.000
_cell.length_b   1.000
_cell.length_c   1.000
_cell.angle_alpha   90.00
_cell.angle_beta   90.00
_cell.angle_gamma   90.00
#
_symmetry.space_group_name_H-M   'P 1'
#
loop_
_entity.id
_entity.type
_entity.pdbx_description
1 polymer ?
#
loop_
_entity_poly.entity_id
_entity_poly.type
_entity_poly.pdbx_seq_one_letter_code
_entity_poly.pdbx_strand_id
1 'polypeptide(L)'
;MSYLLTAPPTYCALAFSYKPILPSSNRRYNRERTIDHPAGPLREGWDECVHPEGDTYWYQTERGLLTCLDPRDARINDCLTKASEDILGLHSDRSNMEIFIDLDFSDLPQSSSVTVLYYMIDHRSRQIFWNSDVNFIDIGITPCLSRGHLKSFLTPEYWLHVDYFPTHMSFDKNLSDGEEELMAILGHGAVDDKTAPGSTCLWGASECIQYLTVLRDFRSRARHANSYGLPNARLDRLQGLVDYTTSQCGFKTALCSLAILWISIIILQDIPVFLDRHVVYDQRWDIFSQDLPSAWLKTFSPFTAVVLCLIVTFFAFR
;
A
#
# COMPACT_ATOMS: atom_id res chain seq x y z
N MET A 1 38.13 21.07 -32.49
CA MET A 1 37.18 19.92 -32.48
C MET A 1 36.11 20.25 -31.48
N SER A 2 35.06 20.90 -31.95
CA SER A 2 33.92 21.35 -31.16
C SER A 2 32.94 20.19 -31.07
N TYR A 3 32.74 19.63 -29.89
CA TYR A 3 31.69 18.65 -29.66
C TYR A 3 30.35 19.38 -29.78
N LEU A 4 29.66 19.18 -30.90
CA LEU A 4 28.25 19.54 -31.05
C LEU A 4 27.47 18.67 -30.06
N LEU A 5 27.06 19.27 -28.93
CA LEU A 5 25.97 18.79 -28.11
C LEU A 5 24.70 18.83 -28.98
N THR A 6 24.42 17.72 -29.66
CA THR A 6 23.10 17.48 -30.24
C THR A 6 22.10 17.51 -29.10
N ALA A 7 21.19 18.49 -29.13
CA ALA A 7 20.04 18.53 -28.23
C ALA A 7 19.34 17.16 -28.26
N PRO A 8 18.82 16.66 -27.12
CA PRO A 8 18.02 15.44 -27.12
C PRO A 8 16.89 15.60 -28.14
N PRO A 9 16.62 14.59 -28.98
CA PRO A 9 15.56 14.69 -29.98
C PRO A 9 14.25 15.07 -29.29
N THR A 10 13.66 16.17 -29.74
CA THR A 10 12.33 16.59 -29.31
C THR A 10 11.33 15.54 -29.81
N TYR A 11 10.93 14.61 -28.94
CA TYR A 11 10.03 13.50 -29.27
C TYR A 11 8.56 13.92 -29.51
N CYS A 12 8.30 15.23 -29.65
CA CYS A 12 7.01 15.81 -30.01
C CYS A 12 6.39 15.28 -31.33
N ALA A 13 7.16 14.56 -32.16
CA ALA A 13 6.74 14.09 -33.48
C ALA A 13 6.06 12.69 -33.49
N LEU A 14 6.01 11.97 -32.36
CA LEU A 14 5.33 10.68 -32.30
C LEU A 14 3.80 10.87 -32.36
N ALA A 15 3.14 10.11 -33.23
CA ALA A 15 1.69 10.05 -33.32
C ALA A 15 1.14 9.15 -32.21
N PHE A 16 0.05 9.53 -31.53
CA PHE A 16 -0.50 8.73 -30.44
C PHE A 16 -1.75 8.00 -30.91
N SER A 17 -1.79 6.70 -30.65
CA SER A 17 -2.98 5.87 -30.82
C SER A 17 -3.56 5.58 -29.44
N TYR A 18 -4.73 6.15 -29.14
CA TYR A 18 -5.37 5.99 -27.83
C TYR A 18 -6.21 4.71 -27.82
N LYS A 19 -5.87 3.78 -26.93
CA LYS A 19 -6.57 2.51 -26.77
C LYS A 19 -7.13 2.41 -25.35
N PRO A 20 -8.46 2.46 -25.19
CA PRO A 20 -9.09 2.26 -23.89
C PRO A 20 -8.87 0.82 -23.44
N ILE A 21 -8.54 0.63 -22.16
CA ILE A 21 -8.34 -0.68 -21.54
C ILE A 21 -9.11 -0.79 -20.22
N LEU A 22 -9.33 -2.03 -19.76
CA LEU A 22 -9.81 -2.31 -18.41
C LEU A 22 -8.63 -2.48 -17.44
N PRO A 23 -8.76 -2.09 -16.16
CA PRO A 23 -7.83 -2.46 -15.09
C PRO A 23 -7.50 -3.96 -15.10
N SER A 24 -8.49 -4.83 -15.22
CA SER A 24 -8.32 -6.29 -15.28
C SER A 24 -7.53 -6.79 -16.50
N SER A 25 -7.54 -6.03 -17.59
CA SER A 25 -6.76 -6.36 -18.80
C SER A 25 -5.29 -5.99 -18.66
N ASN A 26 -4.94 -5.15 -17.69
CA ASN A 26 -3.57 -4.83 -17.38
C ASN A 26 -2.93 -5.97 -16.57
N ARG A 27 -1.72 -6.38 -16.95
CA ARG A 27 -0.98 -7.35 -16.14
C ARG A 27 -0.64 -6.68 -14.81
N ARG A 28 -1.25 -7.19 -13.73
CA ARG A 28 -0.84 -6.90 -12.35
C ARG A 28 0.68 -7.00 -12.28
N TYR A 29 1.30 -5.85 -12.00
CA TYR A 29 2.74 -5.55 -11.91
C TYR A 29 3.66 -6.54 -12.62
N ASN A 30 4.36 -6.08 -13.67
CA ASN A 30 5.48 -6.86 -14.14
C ASN A 30 6.64 -6.73 -13.12
N ARG A 31 6.75 -7.68 -12.18
CA ARG A 31 7.83 -7.76 -11.16
C ARG A 31 9.23 -7.72 -11.78
N GLU A 32 9.37 -8.01 -13.07
CA GLU A 32 10.63 -7.89 -13.80
C GLU A 32 11.05 -6.42 -14.04
N ARG A 33 10.14 -5.45 -13.90
CA ARG A 33 10.41 -4.01 -14.07
C ARG A 33 10.98 -3.34 -12.81
N THR A 34 10.96 -4.00 -11.65
CA THR A 34 11.40 -3.44 -10.36
C THR A 34 12.93 -3.51 -10.16
N ILE A 35 13.68 -3.99 -11.14
CA ILE A 35 15.08 -4.42 -10.91
C ILE A 35 16.14 -3.39 -11.33
N ASP A 36 15.87 -2.41 -12.19
CA ASP A 36 16.84 -1.35 -12.52
C ASP A 36 16.16 -0.04 -12.93
N HIS A 37 15.99 0.89 -11.99
CA HIS A 37 15.54 2.24 -12.31
C HIS A 37 16.66 3.03 -13.03
N PRO A 38 16.33 3.84 -14.06
CA PRO A 38 17.29 4.77 -14.65
C PRO A 38 17.92 5.66 -13.57
N ALA A 39 19.25 5.80 -13.58
CA ALA A 39 19.94 6.65 -12.62
C ALA A 39 19.55 8.13 -12.82
N GLY A 40 19.08 8.78 -11.75
CA GLY A 40 18.78 10.21 -11.76
C GLY A 40 17.75 10.63 -10.71
N PRO A 41 17.64 11.93 -10.40
CA PRO A 41 16.56 12.44 -9.56
C PRO A 41 15.21 12.24 -10.25
N LEU A 42 14.17 12.03 -9.46
CA LEU A 42 12.80 12.03 -9.95
C LEU A 42 12.45 13.42 -10.50
N ARG A 43 11.64 13.47 -11.56
CA ARG A 43 11.21 14.73 -12.15
C ARG A 43 10.22 15.46 -11.22
N GLU A 44 10.20 16.78 -11.32
CA GLU A 44 9.32 17.62 -10.50
C GLU A 44 7.84 17.23 -10.69
N GLY A 45 7.10 17.16 -9.57
CA GLY A 45 5.67 16.82 -9.55
C GLY A 45 5.35 15.32 -9.55
N TRP A 46 6.34 14.45 -9.70
CA TRP A 46 6.18 13.01 -9.58
C TRP A 46 6.52 12.53 -8.17
N ASP A 47 5.73 11.57 -7.69
CA ASP A 47 5.91 10.85 -6.45
C ASP A 47 6.13 9.37 -6.76
N GLU A 48 7.17 8.78 -6.17
CA GLU A 48 7.40 7.33 -6.22
C GLU A 48 6.57 6.67 -5.12
N CYS A 49 5.71 5.74 -5.52
CA CYS A 49 4.82 5.02 -4.62
C CYS A 49 5.20 3.54 -4.61
N VAL A 50 5.22 2.96 -3.41
CA VAL A 50 5.46 1.52 -3.23
C VAL A 50 4.14 0.89 -2.79
N HIS A 51 3.68 -0.09 -3.57
CA HIS A 51 2.53 -0.93 -3.25
C HIS A 51 2.83 -1.77 -1.99
N PRO A 52 1.85 -2.10 -1.14
CA PRO A 52 2.05 -2.97 0.02
C PRO A 52 2.68 -4.35 -0.29
N GLU A 53 2.56 -4.85 -1.52
CA GLU A 53 3.23 -6.09 -1.97
C GLU A 53 4.67 -5.88 -2.48
N GLY A 54 5.17 -4.65 -2.48
CA GLY A 54 6.56 -4.28 -2.79
C GLY A 54 6.81 -3.75 -4.19
N ASP A 55 5.79 -3.69 -5.05
CA ASP A 55 5.93 -3.18 -6.42
C ASP A 55 5.90 -1.64 -6.47
N THR A 56 6.74 -1.04 -7.32
CA THR A 56 6.81 0.43 -7.48
C THR A 56 5.90 0.91 -8.60
N TYR A 57 5.24 2.04 -8.38
CA TYR A 57 4.51 2.79 -9.38
C TYR A 57 4.72 4.30 -9.17
N TRP A 58 4.28 5.11 -10.13
CA TRP A 58 4.50 6.56 -10.10
C TRP A 58 3.19 7.30 -10.20
N TYR A 59 3.07 8.33 -9.37
CA TYR A 59 1.91 9.19 -9.29
C TYR A 59 2.33 10.64 -9.52
N GLN A 60 1.55 11.40 -10.29
CA GLN A 60 1.74 12.82 -10.50
C GLN A 60 0.55 13.58 -9.93
N THR A 61 0.78 14.24 -8.79
CA THR A 61 -0.26 14.85 -7.97
C THR A 61 -1.08 15.94 -8.70
N GLU A 62 -0.45 16.79 -9.51
CA GLU A 62 -1.14 17.90 -10.19
C GLU A 62 -2.16 17.43 -11.24
N ARG A 63 -1.88 16.29 -11.88
CA ARG A 63 -2.69 15.76 -12.98
C ARG A 63 -3.57 14.59 -12.58
N GLY A 64 -3.39 14.04 -11.37
CA GLY A 64 -3.98 12.77 -10.98
C GLY A 64 -3.51 11.61 -11.90
N LEU A 65 -2.27 11.69 -12.41
CA LEU A 65 -1.75 10.74 -13.40
C LEU A 65 -1.00 9.60 -12.71
N LEU A 66 -1.39 8.37 -13.03
CA LEU A 66 -0.79 7.12 -12.56
C LEU A 66 -0.16 6.35 -13.71
N THR A 67 1.00 5.75 -13.42
CA THR A 67 1.67 4.87 -14.37
C THR A 67 2.56 3.83 -13.67
N CYS A 68 2.81 2.72 -14.37
CA CYS A 68 3.81 1.73 -14.00
C CYS A 68 5.12 1.89 -14.80
N LEU A 69 5.31 3.03 -15.47
CA LEU A 69 6.50 3.36 -16.24
C LEU A 69 7.33 4.42 -15.52
N ASP A 70 8.65 4.23 -15.48
CA ASP A 70 9.54 5.15 -14.75
C ASP A 70 9.65 6.51 -15.49
N PRO A 71 9.14 7.63 -14.92
CA PRO A 71 9.19 8.95 -15.54
C PRO A 71 10.59 9.58 -15.49
N ARG A 72 11.59 8.95 -14.87
CA ARG A 72 12.99 9.39 -14.98
C ARG A 72 13.47 9.29 -16.43
N ASP A 73 12.97 8.32 -17.20
CA ASP A 73 13.20 8.27 -18.64
C ASP A 73 12.49 9.46 -19.32
N ALA A 74 13.29 10.33 -19.95
CA ALA A 74 12.81 11.52 -20.64
C ALA A 74 11.76 11.19 -21.71
N ARG A 75 11.97 10.11 -22.48
CA ARG A 75 11.06 9.71 -23.55
C ARG A 75 9.71 9.29 -22.98
N ILE A 76 9.71 8.52 -21.89
CA ILE A 76 8.50 8.08 -21.20
C ILE A 76 7.75 9.30 -20.65
N ASN A 77 8.44 10.16 -19.90
CA ASN A 77 7.83 11.34 -19.30
C ASN A 77 7.23 12.31 -20.32
N ASP A 78 7.92 12.57 -21.43
CA ASP A 78 7.40 13.43 -22.50
C ASP A 78 6.13 12.83 -23.11
N CYS A 79 6.09 11.51 -23.30
CA CYS A 79 4.91 10.82 -23.82
C CYS A 79 3.74 10.85 -22.83
N LEU A 80 3.99 10.58 -21.55
CA LEU A 80 2.99 10.64 -20.50
C LEU A 80 2.40 12.05 -20.33
N THR A 81 3.26 13.07 -20.40
CA THR A 81 2.85 14.48 -20.28
C THR A 81 1.93 14.87 -21.44
N LYS A 82 2.30 14.54 -22.68
CA LYS A 82 1.47 14.83 -23.86
C LYS A 82 0.16 14.03 -23.84
N ALA A 83 0.21 12.75 -23.51
CA ALA A 83 -0.98 11.88 -23.48
C ALA A 83 -1.97 12.34 -22.40
N SER A 84 -1.47 12.70 -21.21
CA SER A 84 -2.32 13.22 -20.14
C SER A 84 -2.96 14.56 -20.51
N GLU A 85 -2.27 15.45 -21.22
CA GLU A 85 -2.85 16.71 -21.73
C GLU A 85 -3.98 16.47 -22.73
N ASP A 86 -3.75 15.60 -23.71
CA ASP A 86 -4.74 15.26 -24.73
C ASP A 86 -6.01 14.65 -24.12
N ILE A 87 -5.86 13.79 -23.10
CA ILE A 87 -6.99 13.13 -22.42
C ILE A 87 -7.67 14.10 -21.43
N LEU A 88 -6.92 14.79 -20.59
CA LEU A 88 -7.49 15.66 -19.56
C LEU A 88 -8.04 16.97 -20.12
N GLY A 89 -7.60 17.41 -21.31
CA GLY A 89 -8.08 18.62 -21.97
C GLY A 89 -9.59 18.67 -22.23
N LEU A 90 -10.27 17.52 -22.14
CA LEU A 90 -11.71 17.38 -22.34
C LEU A 90 -12.55 17.56 -21.06
N HIS A 91 -11.92 17.68 -19.88
CA HIS A 91 -12.60 17.74 -18.58
C HIS A 91 -12.26 19.02 -17.80
N SER A 92 -13.31 19.78 -17.47
CA SER A 92 -13.22 21.07 -16.76
C SER A 92 -13.06 20.93 -15.24
N ASP A 93 -13.60 19.86 -14.64
CA ASP A 93 -13.49 19.55 -13.22
C ASP A 93 -12.75 18.22 -13.06
N ARG A 94 -11.66 18.24 -12.28
CA ARG A 94 -10.73 17.13 -12.10
C ARG A 94 -10.56 16.74 -10.63
N SER A 95 -11.31 17.38 -9.73
CA SER A 95 -11.10 17.30 -8.28
C SER A 95 -11.23 15.91 -7.67
N ASN A 96 -11.88 14.97 -8.36
CA ASN A 96 -12.07 13.58 -7.92
C ASN A 96 -11.70 12.57 -9.02
N MET A 97 -10.93 13.01 -10.01
CA MET A 97 -10.57 12.20 -11.16
C MET A 97 -9.10 11.83 -11.13
N GLU A 98 -8.84 10.58 -11.50
CA GLU A 98 -7.50 10.09 -11.79
C GLU A 98 -7.46 9.49 -13.19
N ILE A 99 -6.27 9.38 -13.75
CA ILE A 99 -6.02 8.78 -15.04
C ILE A 99 -4.87 7.80 -14.91
N PHE A 100 -5.09 6.58 -15.37
CA PHE A 100 -4.02 5.60 -15.55
C PHE A 100 -3.55 5.62 -17.00
N ILE A 101 -2.23 5.67 -17.21
CA ILE A 101 -1.61 5.55 -18.54
C ILE A 101 -0.48 4.52 -18.52
N ASP A 102 -0.50 3.61 -19.49
CA ASP A 102 0.65 2.80 -19.89
C ASP A 102 0.98 3.06 -21.38
N LEU A 103 2.22 2.81 -21.76
CA LEU A 103 2.72 3.07 -23.11
C LEU A 103 3.24 1.77 -23.72
N ASP A 104 2.66 1.40 -24.86
CA ASP A 104 3.14 0.30 -25.67
C ASP A 104 3.94 0.82 -26.87
N PHE A 105 5.19 0.39 -26.92
CA PHE A 105 6.15 0.71 -27.97
C PHE A 105 6.36 -0.46 -28.95
N SER A 106 5.65 -1.58 -28.78
CA SER A 106 5.85 -2.80 -29.56
C SER A 106 5.44 -2.67 -31.03
N ASP A 107 4.56 -1.73 -31.37
CA ASP A 107 4.15 -1.40 -32.75
C ASP A 107 5.26 -0.66 -33.57
N LEU A 108 6.49 -0.56 -33.06
CA LEU A 108 7.61 0.10 -33.74
C LEU A 108 8.44 -0.85 -34.61
N PRO A 109 7.94 -1.20 -35.83
CA PRO A 109 8.87 -1.34 -36.96
C PRO A 109 8.49 -0.52 -38.20
N GLN A 110 7.28 0.06 -38.29
CA GLN A 110 6.80 0.79 -39.48
C GLN A 110 5.86 1.98 -39.20
N SER A 111 5.29 2.09 -38.01
CA SER A 111 4.46 3.21 -37.60
C SER A 111 5.19 4.05 -36.56
N SER A 112 5.41 5.33 -36.83
CA SER A 112 5.97 6.32 -35.89
C SER A 112 4.99 6.65 -34.75
N SER A 113 4.23 5.66 -34.28
CA SER A 113 3.15 5.85 -33.31
C SER A 113 3.36 5.05 -32.04
N VAL A 114 3.02 5.68 -30.92
CA VAL A 114 2.98 5.05 -29.60
C VAL A 114 1.53 4.74 -29.28
N THR A 115 1.28 3.51 -28.83
CA THR A 115 -0.05 3.11 -28.37
C THR A 115 -0.18 3.50 -26.90
N VAL A 116 -1.10 4.42 -26.60
CA VAL A 116 -1.41 4.90 -25.25
C VAL A 116 -2.56 4.08 -24.71
N LEU A 117 -2.26 3.20 -23.75
CA LEU A 117 -3.26 2.41 -23.04
C LEU A 117 -3.77 3.22 -21.86
N TYR A 118 -5.08 3.43 -21.75
CA TYR A 118 -5.60 4.29 -20.69
C TYR A 118 -6.99 3.91 -20.19
N TYR A 119 -7.28 4.35 -18.98
CA TYR A 119 -8.63 4.51 -18.44
C TYR A 119 -8.65 5.66 -17.43
N MET A 120 -9.83 6.22 -17.20
CA MET A 120 -10.06 7.28 -16.23
C MET A 120 -10.86 6.75 -15.05
N ILE A 121 -10.69 7.38 -13.91
CA ILE A 121 -11.26 6.97 -12.63
C ILE A 121 -12.04 8.16 -12.07
N ASP A 122 -13.26 7.91 -11.60
CA ASP A 122 -14.03 8.87 -10.82
C ASP A 122 -14.27 8.29 -9.42
N HIS A 123 -13.53 8.79 -8.44
CA HIS A 123 -13.62 8.33 -7.06
C HIS A 123 -14.95 8.68 -6.40
N ARG A 124 -15.68 9.70 -6.89
CA ARG A 124 -16.98 10.07 -6.34
C ARG A 124 -18.05 9.04 -6.71
N SER A 125 -18.05 8.57 -7.95
CA SER A 125 -19.01 7.55 -8.41
C SER A 125 -18.51 6.11 -8.21
N ARG A 126 -17.23 5.93 -7.87
CA ARG A 126 -16.52 4.65 -7.76
C ARG A 126 -16.62 3.85 -9.06
N GLN A 127 -16.33 4.52 -10.17
CA GLN A 127 -16.38 3.96 -11.52
C GLN A 127 -15.12 4.29 -12.29
N ILE A 128 -14.83 3.46 -13.28
CA ILE A 128 -13.93 3.80 -14.37
C ILE A 128 -14.71 4.26 -15.59
N PHE A 129 -14.07 5.05 -16.45
CA PHE A 129 -14.65 5.53 -17.71
C PHE A 129 -13.56 5.92 -18.72
N TRP A 130 -13.98 6.33 -19.91
CA TRP A 130 -13.10 6.77 -21.00
C TRP A 130 -13.67 8.03 -21.67
N ASN A 131 -12.84 8.76 -22.40
CA ASN A 131 -13.25 9.96 -23.14
C ASN A 131 -13.92 9.66 -24.47
N SER A 132 -13.52 8.57 -25.10
CA SER A 132 -14.05 8.13 -26.37
C SER A 132 -15.19 7.16 -26.17
N ASP A 133 -16.13 7.13 -27.11
CA ASP A 133 -17.07 6.02 -27.22
C ASP A 133 -16.28 4.71 -27.37
N VAL A 134 -16.48 3.79 -26.43
CA VAL A 134 -15.77 2.51 -26.42
C VAL A 134 -16.71 1.42 -26.90
N ASN A 135 -16.24 0.63 -27.86
CA ASN A 135 -16.88 -0.63 -28.16
C ASN A 135 -16.58 -1.62 -27.04
N PHE A 136 -17.60 -1.92 -26.23
CA PHE A 136 -17.51 -2.81 -25.09
C PHE A 136 -16.96 -4.20 -25.44
N ILE A 137 -17.26 -4.72 -26.63
CA ILE A 137 -16.76 -6.04 -27.06
C ILE A 137 -15.24 -6.01 -27.20
N ASP A 138 -14.68 -4.92 -27.73
CA ASP A 138 -13.24 -4.80 -28.01
C ASP A 138 -12.40 -4.71 -26.73
N ILE A 139 -13.01 -4.25 -25.63
CA ILE A 139 -12.38 -4.19 -24.30
C ILE A 139 -12.83 -5.32 -23.37
N GLY A 140 -13.54 -6.33 -23.89
CA GLY A 140 -13.92 -7.53 -23.12
C GLY A 140 -15.14 -7.37 -22.22
N ILE A 141 -15.92 -6.30 -22.37
CA ILE A 141 -17.18 -6.09 -21.67
C ILE A 141 -18.32 -6.73 -22.47
N THR A 142 -19.12 -7.58 -21.81
CA THR A 142 -20.32 -8.16 -22.42
C THR A 142 -21.40 -7.08 -22.60
N PRO A 143 -22.13 -7.05 -23.73
CA PRO A 143 -23.18 -6.06 -23.96
C PRO A 143 -24.17 -5.95 -22.80
N CYS A 144 -24.20 -4.79 -22.15
CA CYS A 144 -25.05 -4.54 -21.00
C CYS A 144 -26.44 -4.04 -21.45
N LEU A 145 -27.50 -4.65 -20.92
CA LEU A 145 -28.90 -4.31 -21.24
C LEU A 145 -29.40 -3.02 -20.58
N SER A 146 -28.66 -2.49 -19.59
CA SER A 146 -29.03 -1.27 -18.86
C SER A 146 -27.82 -0.55 -18.29
N ARG A 147 -27.98 0.73 -17.97
CA ARG A 147 -26.96 1.52 -17.23
C ARG A 147 -26.61 0.91 -15.88
N GLY A 148 -27.60 0.32 -15.19
CA GLY A 148 -27.37 -0.36 -13.92
C GLY A 148 -26.47 -1.58 -14.08
N HIS A 149 -26.71 -2.39 -15.13
CA HIS A 149 -25.88 -3.56 -15.43
C HIS A 149 -24.44 -3.14 -15.78
N LEU A 150 -24.27 -2.10 -16.60
CA LEU A 150 -22.94 -1.57 -16.90
C LEU A 150 -22.22 -1.07 -15.65
N LYS A 151 -22.92 -0.34 -14.77
CA LYS A 151 -22.37 0.11 -13.49
C LYS A 151 -21.92 -1.06 -12.63
N SER A 152 -22.74 -2.11 -12.52
CA SER A 152 -22.36 -3.32 -11.79
C SER A 152 -21.13 -4.02 -12.38
N PHE A 153 -20.92 -3.93 -13.69
CA PHE A 153 -19.74 -4.48 -14.35
C PHE A 153 -18.48 -3.64 -14.12
N LEU A 154 -18.60 -2.31 -14.14
CA LEU A 154 -17.44 -1.39 -14.00
C LEU A 154 -17.03 -1.13 -12.55
N THR A 155 -17.90 -1.38 -11.58
CA THR A 155 -17.59 -1.18 -10.15
C THR A 155 -16.44 -2.10 -9.67
N PRO A 156 -16.41 -3.41 -9.99
CA PRO A 156 -15.25 -4.26 -9.70
C PRO A 156 -13.95 -3.74 -10.30
N GLU A 157 -13.99 -3.20 -11.51
CA GLU A 157 -12.80 -2.64 -12.18
C GLU A 157 -12.26 -1.40 -11.45
N TYR A 158 -13.14 -0.56 -10.90
CA TYR A 158 -12.73 0.52 -10.00
C TYR A 158 -12.01 -0.02 -8.76
N TRP A 159 -12.54 -1.06 -8.12
CA TRP A 159 -11.89 -1.64 -6.94
C TRP A 159 -10.56 -2.33 -7.28
N LEU A 160 -10.43 -2.91 -8.48
CA LEU A 160 -9.14 -3.41 -8.97
C LEU A 160 -8.13 -2.29 -9.16
N HIS A 161 -8.54 -1.12 -9.65
CA HIS A 161 -7.65 0.04 -9.71
C HIS A 161 -7.19 0.47 -8.31
N VAL A 162 -8.10 0.52 -7.34
CA VAL A 162 -7.79 0.84 -5.94
C VAL A 162 -6.82 -0.19 -5.32
N ASP A 163 -7.03 -1.48 -5.61
CA ASP A 163 -6.10 -2.55 -5.22
C ASP A 163 -4.72 -2.32 -5.85
N TYR A 164 -4.68 -1.91 -7.11
CA TYR A 164 -3.42 -1.70 -7.81
C TYR A 164 -2.64 -0.45 -7.39
N PHE A 165 -3.33 0.60 -6.95
CA PHE A 165 -2.69 1.89 -6.62
C PHE A 165 -3.25 2.48 -5.31
N PRO A 166 -2.97 1.87 -4.15
CA PRO A 166 -3.59 2.28 -2.89
C PRO A 166 -2.87 3.45 -2.20
N THR A 167 -1.57 3.63 -2.41
CA THR A 167 -0.70 4.43 -1.53
C THR A 167 -0.89 5.95 -1.64
N HIS A 168 -1.28 6.46 -2.81
CA HIS A 168 -1.43 7.90 -3.06
C HIS A 168 -2.82 8.44 -2.69
N MET A 169 -3.77 7.55 -2.40
CA MET A 169 -5.13 7.96 -2.05
C MET A 169 -5.24 8.37 -0.57
N SER A 170 -5.90 9.52 -0.32
CA SER A 170 -6.31 9.89 1.04
C SER A 170 -7.61 9.17 1.42
N PHE A 171 -7.54 8.38 2.49
CA PHE A 171 -8.55 7.37 2.83
C PHE A 171 -9.73 7.86 3.68
N ASP A 172 -9.96 9.16 3.81
CA ASP A 172 -10.76 9.66 4.94
C ASP A 172 -12.28 9.55 4.79
N LYS A 173 -12.83 9.56 3.56
CA LYS A 173 -14.31 9.52 3.36
C LYS A 173 -14.79 8.41 2.42
N ASN A 174 -14.12 8.18 1.30
CA ASN A 174 -14.56 7.17 0.34
C ASN A 174 -14.31 5.74 0.85
N LEU A 175 -13.29 5.54 1.71
CA LEU A 175 -13.00 4.25 2.31
C LEU A 175 -13.99 3.90 3.42
N SER A 176 -14.42 4.87 4.24
CA SER A 176 -15.43 4.60 5.28
C SER A 176 -16.75 4.12 4.68
N ASP A 177 -17.15 4.72 3.57
CA ASP A 177 -18.38 4.35 2.85
C ASP A 177 -18.23 2.97 2.19
N GLY A 178 -17.06 2.67 1.62
CA GLY A 178 -16.74 1.35 1.05
C GLY A 178 -16.65 0.23 2.08
N GLU A 179 -16.04 0.49 3.24
CA GLU A 179 -15.97 -0.44 4.36
C GLU A 179 -17.37 -0.75 4.91
N GLU A 180 -18.20 0.29 5.12
CA GLU A 180 -19.57 0.12 5.59
C GLU A 180 -20.41 -0.69 4.60
N GLU A 181 -20.27 -0.40 3.30
CA GLU A 181 -20.93 -1.18 2.25
C GLU A 181 -20.47 -2.64 2.24
N LEU A 182 -19.17 -2.91 2.33
CA LEU A 182 -18.63 -4.28 2.39
C LEU A 182 -19.17 -5.03 3.61
N MET A 183 -19.20 -4.39 4.77
CA MET A 183 -19.78 -4.97 5.98
C MET A 183 -21.28 -5.24 5.82
N ALA A 184 -22.01 -4.35 5.14
CA ALA A 184 -23.42 -4.57 4.84
C ALA A 184 -23.63 -5.77 3.89
N ILE A 185 -22.80 -5.90 2.85
CA ILE A 185 -22.83 -7.02 1.90
C ILE A 185 -22.55 -8.35 2.61
N LEU A 186 -21.50 -8.42 3.44
CA LEU A 186 -21.17 -9.61 4.21
C LEU A 186 -22.26 -9.95 5.25
N GLY A 187 -22.83 -8.93 5.89
CA GLY A 187 -23.94 -9.09 6.82
C GLY A 187 -25.18 -9.67 6.14
N HIS A 188 -25.53 -9.14 4.97
CA HIS A 188 -26.61 -9.68 4.14
C HIS A 188 -26.32 -11.12 3.71
N GLY A 189 -25.11 -11.41 3.20
CA GLY A 189 -24.70 -12.74 2.79
C GLY A 189 -24.83 -13.79 3.90
N ALA A 190 -24.43 -13.44 5.13
CA ALA A 190 -24.58 -14.32 6.28
C ALA A 190 -26.03 -14.62 6.66
N VAL A 191 -26.95 -13.67 6.46
CA VAL A 191 -28.39 -13.87 6.69
C VAL A 191 -29.00 -14.68 5.55
N ASP A 192 -28.66 -14.36 4.31
CA ASP A 192 -29.17 -15.02 3.11
C ASP A 192 -28.83 -16.52 3.12
N ASP A 193 -27.56 -16.89 3.32
CA ASP A 193 -27.13 -18.31 3.39
C ASP A 193 -27.83 -19.09 4.51
N LYS A 194 -28.10 -18.45 5.66
CA LYS A 194 -28.83 -19.08 6.77
C LYS A 194 -30.33 -19.24 6.53
N THR A 195 -30.92 -18.42 5.67
CA THR A 195 -32.37 -18.34 5.49
C THR A 195 -32.84 -18.91 4.15
N ALA A 196 -31.93 -19.04 3.18
CA ALA A 196 -32.21 -19.51 1.84
C ALA A 196 -31.23 -20.65 1.44
N PRO A 197 -31.71 -21.90 1.27
CA PRO A 197 -30.89 -23.03 0.85
C PRO A 197 -30.23 -22.91 -0.53
N GLY A 198 -30.60 -21.88 -1.31
CA GLY A 198 -30.08 -21.59 -2.64
C GLY A 198 -29.51 -20.17 -2.75
N SER A 199 -28.90 -19.68 -1.67
CA SER A 199 -28.24 -18.38 -1.64
C SER A 199 -27.28 -18.23 -2.84
N THR A 200 -27.29 -17.03 -3.43
CA THR A 200 -26.34 -16.65 -4.48
C THR A 200 -25.11 -15.94 -3.91
N CYS A 201 -24.98 -15.89 -2.58
CA CYS A 201 -23.79 -15.36 -1.94
C CYS A 201 -22.57 -16.22 -2.28
N LEU A 202 -21.43 -15.56 -2.49
CA LEU A 202 -20.17 -16.23 -2.83
C LEU A 202 -19.56 -17.00 -1.65
N TRP A 203 -19.96 -16.65 -0.42
CA TRP A 203 -19.40 -17.17 0.81
C TRP A 203 -20.49 -17.74 1.70
N GLY A 204 -20.15 -18.79 2.44
CA GLY A 204 -21.04 -19.33 3.47
C GLY A 204 -21.20 -18.35 4.63
N ALA A 205 -22.25 -18.52 5.44
CA ALA A 205 -22.52 -17.64 6.57
C ALA A 205 -21.38 -17.62 7.60
N SER A 206 -20.68 -18.75 7.77
CA SER A 206 -19.53 -18.84 8.68
C SER A 206 -18.36 -17.97 8.22
N GLU A 207 -18.05 -17.97 6.92
CA GLU A 207 -17.01 -17.15 6.31
C GLU A 207 -17.35 -15.66 6.38
N CYS A 208 -18.60 -15.31 6.02
CA CYS A 208 -19.08 -13.93 6.13
C CYS A 208 -18.92 -13.38 7.56
N ILE A 209 -19.23 -14.17 8.58
CA ILE A 209 -19.09 -13.79 10.00
C ILE A 209 -17.60 -13.64 10.38
N GLN A 210 -16.72 -14.51 9.88
CA GLN A 210 -15.29 -14.41 10.11
C GLN A 210 -14.73 -13.11 9.51
N TYR A 211 -15.06 -12.81 8.25
CA TYR A 211 -14.63 -11.56 7.60
C TYR A 211 -15.16 -10.32 8.34
N LEU A 212 -16.43 -10.33 8.75
CA LEU A 212 -17.01 -9.24 9.56
C LEU A 212 -16.27 -9.04 10.88
N THR A 213 -15.83 -10.12 11.51
CA THR A 213 -15.07 -10.05 12.77
C THR A 213 -13.73 -9.35 12.54
N VAL A 214 -13.00 -9.75 11.50
CA VAL A 214 -11.72 -9.15 11.11
C VAL A 214 -11.89 -7.65 10.79
N LEU A 215 -12.90 -7.27 10.00
CA LEU A 215 -13.14 -5.87 9.62
C LEU A 215 -13.50 -4.99 10.83
N ARG A 216 -14.32 -5.50 11.76
CA ARG A 216 -14.66 -4.78 13.01
C ARG A 216 -13.45 -4.58 13.91
N ASP A 217 -12.62 -5.62 14.01
CA ASP A 217 -11.41 -5.59 14.81
C ASP A 217 -10.37 -4.62 14.24
N PHE A 218 -10.23 -4.58 12.91
CA PHE A 218 -9.35 -3.64 12.22
C PHE A 218 -9.74 -2.18 12.51
N ARG A 219 -11.04 -1.86 12.45
CA ARG A 219 -11.57 -0.51 12.74
C ARG A 219 -11.27 -0.04 14.17
N SER A 220 -11.23 -0.94 15.14
CA SER A 220 -11.02 -0.60 16.56
C SER A 220 -9.55 -0.51 16.97
N ARG A 221 -8.66 -1.33 16.36
CA ARG A 221 -7.29 -1.52 16.88
C ARG A 221 -6.18 -1.01 15.95
N ALA A 222 -6.29 -1.20 14.63
CA ALA A 222 -5.16 -0.95 13.72
C ALA A 222 -4.90 0.55 13.48
N ARG A 223 -5.96 1.37 13.30
CA ARG A 223 -5.81 2.82 13.06
C ARG A 223 -5.19 3.56 14.25
N HIS A 224 -5.50 3.13 15.47
CA HIS A 224 -4.95 3.72 16.70
C HIS A 224 -3.56 3.17 17.05
N ALA A 225 -3.30 1.88 16.86
CA ALA A 225 -2.02 1.26 17.25
C ALA A 225 -0.88 1.61 16.28
N ASN A 226 -1.15 1.68 14.98
CA ASN A 226 -0.11 1.85 13.97
C ASN A 226 0.07 3.31 13.48
N SER A 227 -0.68 4.27 14.01
CA SER A 227 -0.64 5.68 13.59
C SER A 227 -0.71 5.86 12.07
N TYR A 228 -1.54 5.05 11.40
CA TYR A 228 -1.70 5.07 9.94
C TYR A 228 -2.07 6.49 9.47
N GLY A 229 -1.31 7.05 8.54
CA GLY A 229 -1.51 8.42 8.03
C GLY A 229 -0.81 9.54 8.81
N LEU A 230 -0.02 9.22 9.85
CA LEU A 230 0.80 10.17 10.60
C LEU A 230 2.30 9.98 10.31
N PRO A 231 3.18 10.98 10.56
CA PRO A 231 4.61 10.90 10.27
C PRO A 231 5.35 9.75 10.98
N ASN A 232 4.73 9.16 12.00
CA ASN A 232 5.23 8.06 12.82
C ASN A 232 4.51 6.73 12.54
N ALA A 233 3.89 6.58 11.37
CA ALA A 233 3.23 5.33 10.97
C ALA A 233 4.20 4.14 11.03
N ARG A 234 3.73 3.02 11.59
CA ARG A 234 4.49 1.76 11.64
C ARG A 234 4.21 0.97 10.35
N LEU A 235 5.27 0.64 9.61
CA LEU A 235 5.23 -0.19 8.41
C LEU A 235 5.19 -1.67 8.77
N ASP A 236 5.89 -2.05 9.84
CA ASP A 236 5.85 -3.38 10.44
C ASP A 236 6.05 -3.26 11.97
N ARG A 237 5.79 -4.36 12.70
CA ARG A 237 6.04 -4.51 14.14
C ARG A 237 7.45 -4.05 14.54
N LEU A 238 8.45 -4.30 13.71
CA LEU A 238 9.85 -3.95 13.94
C LEU A 238 10.32 -2.72 13.16
N GLN A 239 9.47 -2.16 12.29
CA GLN A 239 9.87 -1.14 11.32
C GLN A 239 8.88 0.02 11.34
N GLY A 240 9.32 1.17 11.85
CA GLY A 240 8.64 2.44 11.66
C GLY A 240 9.27 3.24 10.52
N LEU A 241 8.55 4.22 9.97
CA LEU A 241 9.13 5.20 9.04
C LEU A 241 10.25 6.04 9.71
N VAL A 242 10.24 6.09 11.04
CA VAL A 242 11.27 6.70 11.90
C VAL A 242 11.79 5.62 12.86
N ASP A 243 13.09 5.61 13.14
CA ASP A 243 13.74 4.69 14.09
C ASP A 243 13.02 4.71 15.45
N TYR A 244 12.15 3.73 15.65
CA TYR A 244 11.29 3.63 16.84
C TYR A 244 12.10 3.40 18.13
N THR A 245 13.29 2.83 17.99
CA THR A 245 14.18 2.45 19.09
C THR A 245 14.82 3.64 19.80
N THR A 246 15.09 4.75 19.11
CA THR A 246 15.74 5.93 19.71
C THR A 246 14.81 6.71 20.65
N SER A 247 13.49 6.62 20.47
CA SER A 247 12.51 7.33 21.33
C SER A 247 12.20 6.62 22.66
N GLN A 248 12.57 5.35 22.83
CA GLN A 248 12.24 4.59 24.05
C GLN A 248 13.38 4.46 25.07
N CYS A 249 14.62 4.83 24.71
CA CYS A 249 15.75 4.91 25.65
C CYS A 249 15.72 6.21 26.48
N GLY A 250 14.65 6.40 27.25
CA GLY A 250 14.56 7.48 28.24
C GLY A 250 15.27 7.14 29.55
N PHE A 251 15.55 8.15 30.38
CA PHE A 251 16.19 7.98 31.71
C PHE A 251 15.52 6.91 32.60
N LYS A 252 14.20 6.67 32.42
CA LYS A 252 13.45 5.65 33.17
C LYS A 252 13.84 4.20 32.80
N THR A 253 14.13 3.90 31.54
CA THR A 253 14.55 2.55 31.12
C THR A 253 15.99 2.27 31.57
N ALA A 254 16.85 3.28 31.59
CA ALA A 254 18.18 3.20 32.19
C ALA A 254 18.13 2.87 33.70
N LEU A 255 17.23 3.53 34.45
CA LEU A 255 17.04 3.21 35.88
C LEU A 255 16.48 1.80 36.12
N CYS A 256 15.53 1.34 35.30
CA CYS A 256 15.04 -0.03 35.38
C CYS A 256 16.15 -1.06 35.08
N SER A 257 17.03 -0.80 34.10
CA SER A 257 18.17 -1.69 33.80
C SER A 257 19.16 -1.83 34.96
N LEU A 258 19.37 -0.75 35.72
CA LEU A 258 20.17 -0.75 36.94
C LEU A 258 19.50 -1.51 38.09
N ALA A 259 18.18 -1.32 38.27
CA ALA A 259 17.42 -1.97 39.34
C ALA A 259 17.32 -3.49 39.18
N ILE A 260 17.36 -3.99 37.94
CA ILE A 260 17.31 -5.43 37.65
C ILE A 260 18.71 -6.02 37.40
N LEU A 261 19.74 -5.45 38.05
CA LEU A 261 21.07 -6.05 38.16
C LEU A 261 21.74 -6.37 36.81
N TRP A 262 21.62 -5.48 35.82
CA TRP A 262 22.17 -5.73 34.49
C TRP A 262 21.65 -7.04 33.88
N ILE A 263 20.34 -7.30 33.96
CA ILE A 263 19.69 -8.08 32.89
C ILE A 263 20.24 -7.51 31.58
N SER A 264 20.79 -8.41 30.75
CA SER A 264 21.41 -8.03 29.48
C SER A 264 20.57 -6.95 28.82
N ILE A 265 21.17 -5.79 28.55
CA ILE A 265 20.52 -4.67 27.87
C ILE A 265 19.81 -5.16 26.60
N ILE A 266 20.32 -6.24 26.00
CA ILE A 266 19.73 -6.99 24.88
C ILE A 266 18.30 -7.48 25.19
N ILE A 267 18.06 -8.10 26.35
CA ILE A 267 16.72 -8.58 26.74
C ILE A 267 15.77 -7.41 26.97
N LEU A 268 16.26 -6.31 27.55
CA LEU A 268 15.45 -5.10 27.77
C LEU A 268 15.17 -4.32 26.47
N GLN A 269 16.04 -4.42 25.47
CA GLN A 269 15.80 -3.88 24.12
C GLN A 269 14.67 -4.62 23.39
N ASP A 270 14.47 -5.89 23.70
CA ASP A 270 13.40 -6.68 23.10
C ASP A 270 12.04 -6.49 23.81
N ILE A 271 12.00 -6.07 25.08
CA ILE A 271 10.74 -5.85 25.81
C ILE A 271 9.79 -4.83 25.11
N PRO A 272 10.26 -3.67 24.60
CA PRO A 272 9.46 -2.78 23.78
C PRO A 272 8.83 -3.42 22.53
N VAL A 273 9.45 -4.47 22.00
CA VAL A 273 8.93 -5.25 20.86
C VAL A 273 7.75 -6.13 21.27
N PHE A 274 7.65 -6.48 22.55
CA PHE A 274 6.59 -7.34 23.10
C PHE A 274 5.50 -6.58 23.84
N LEU A 275 5.81 -5.40 24.37
CA LEU A 275 4.94 -4.61 25.23
C LEU A 275 4.67 -3.24 24.58
N ASP A 276 3.70 -3.18 23.68
CA ASP A 276 3.27 -1.90 23.09
C ASP A 276 2.15 -1.30 23.92
N ARG A 277 2.53 -0.44 24.89
CA ARG A 277 1.74 0.40 25.83
C ARG A 277 0.50 -0.21 26.51
N HIS A 278 -0.27 -1.10 25.89
CA HIS A 278 -1.38 -1.91 26.44
C HIS A 278 -1.60 -3.27 25.74
N VAL A 279 -0.80 -3.67 24.74
CA VAL A 279 -0.97 -4.94 24.00
C VAL A 279 0.23 -5.86 24.21
N VAL A 280 -0.02 -7.08 24.70
CA VAL A 280 0.96 -8.15 24.81
C VAL A 280 0.72 -9.15 23.67
N TYR A 281 1.75 -9.40 22.87
CA TYR A 281 1.67 -10.37 21.76
C TYR A 281 1.86 -11.80 22.27
N ASP A 282 0.75 -12.45 22.60
CA ASP A 282 0.66 -13.76 23.27
C ASP A 282 1.63 -14.81 22.70
N GLN A 283 1.58 -15.05 21.38
CA GLN A 283 2.39 -16.08 20.73
C GLN A 283 3.91 -15.86 20.83
N ARG A 284 4.37 -14.61 20.84
CA ARG A 284 5.80 -14.31 21.02
C ARG A 284 6.18 -14.09 22.48
N TRP A 285 5.25 -13.67 23.32
CA TRP A 285 5.43 -13.62 24.76
C TRP A 285 5.68 -15.02 25.32
N ASP A 286 4.99 -16.03 24.81
CA ASP A 286 5.22 -17.43 25.20
C ASP A 286 6.62 -17.92 24.80
N ILE A 287 7.05 -17.65 23.57
CA ILE A 287 8.39 -18.02 23.09
C ILE A 287 9.46 -17.29 23.92
N PHE A 288 9.31 -15.97 24.09
CA PHE A 288 10.22 -15.17 24.90
C PHE A 288 10.26 -15.68 26.36
N SER A 289 9.11 -15.99 26.96
CA SER A 289 9.01 -16.49 28.33
C SER A 289 9.62 -17.88 28.49
N GLN A 290 9.55 -18.72 27.46
CA GLN A 290 10.19 -20.04 27.43
C GLN A 290 11.71 -19.94 27.25
N ASP A 291 12.18 -18.97 26.47
CA ASP A 291 13.62 -18.75 26.22
C ASP A 291 14.31 -18.03 27.38
N LEU A 292 13.55 -17.22 28.14
CA LEU A 292 14.04 -16.38 29.23
C LEU A 292 14.88 -17.17 30.25
N PRO A 293 14.43 -18.31 30.83
CA PRO A 293 15.23 -19.06 31.80
C PRO A 293 16.59 -19.52 31.24
N SER A 294 16.64 -19.93 29.97
CA SER A 294 17.87 -20.38 29.33
C SER A 294 18.85 -19.23 29.07
N ALA A 295 18.33 -18.05 28.69
CA ALA A 295 19.10 -16.83 28.51
C ALA A 295 19.64 -16.32 29.86
N TRP A 296 18.82 -16.40 30.91
CA TRP A 296 19.25 -16.09 32.28
C TRP A 296 20.38 -16.99 32.73
N LEU A 297 20.26 -18.30 32.59
CA LEU A 297 21.30 -19.25 32.98
C LEU A 297 22.63 -19.03 32.24
N LYS A 298 22.57 -18.62 30.96
CA LYS A 298 23.78 -18.29 30.17
C LYS A 298 24.40 -16.95 30.55
N THR A 299 23.59 -15.98 30.97
CA THR A 299 24.02 -14.62 31.29
C THR A 299 24.39 -14.45 32.76
N PHE A 300 23.95 -15.37 33.63
CA PHE A 300 24.30 -15.42 35.05
C PHE A 300 25.79 -15.76 35.22
N SER A 301 26.62 -14.75 35.02
CA SER A 301 28.04 -14.79 35.33
C SER A 301 28.21 -14.95 36.85
N PRO A 302 29.21 -15.68 37.35
CA PRO A 302 29.52 -15.73 38.77
C PRO A 302 29.69 -14.33 39.40
N PHE A 303 29.97 -13.30 38.58
CA PHE A 303 30.03 -11.91 39.01
C PHE A 303 28.68 -11.35 39.51
N THR A 304 27.55 -11.71 38.88
CA THR A 304 26.22 -11.25 39.33
C THR A 304 25.81 -11.94 40.64
N ALA A 305 26.20 -13.20 40.83
CA ALA A 305 26.03 -13.92 42.10
C ALA A 305 26.80 -13.25 43.25
N VAL A 306 28.06 -12.83 43.00
CA VAL A 306 28.89 -12.13 43.99
C VAL A 306 28.29 -10.76 44.34
N VAL A 307 27.83 -9.99 43.35
CA VAL A 307 27.17 -8.70 43.60
C VAL A 307 25.86 -8.89 44.37
N LEU A 308 25.06 -9.91 44.05
CA LEU A 308 23.84 -10.24 44.79
C LEU A 308 24.16 -10.62 46.25
N CYS A 309 25.17 -11.45 46.46
CA CYS A 309 25.65 -11.82 47.79
C CYS A 309 26.11 -10.59 48.56
N LEU A 310 26.89 -9.70 47.95
CA LEU A 310 27.38 -8.46 48.57
C LEU A 310 26.22 -7.53 48.96
N ILE A 311 25.22 -7.36 48.10
CA ILE A 311 24.02 -6.57 48.37
C ILE A 311 23.21 -7.19 49.52
N VAL A 312 22.97 -8.50 49.48
CA VAL A 312 22.23 -9.21 50.54
C VAL A 312 22.99 -9.13 51.87
N THR A 313 24.30 -9.30 51.89
CA THR A 313 25.09 -9.10 53.12
C THR A 313 25.07 -7.65 53.59
N PHE A 314 25.12 -6.67 52.70
CA PHE A 314 25.05 -5.25 53.08
C PHE A 314 23.71 -4.88 53.72
N PHE A 315 22.60 -5.47 53.25
CA PHE A 315 21.28 -5.28 53.84
C PHE A 315 21.00 -6.16 55.07
N ALA A 316 21.68 -7.31 55.22
CA ALA A 316 21.55 -8.17 56.39
C ALA A 316 22.35 -7.68 57.61
N PHE A 317 23.37 -6.84 57.40
CA PHE A 317 24.22 -6.26 58.46
C PHE A 317 23.93 -4.78 58.75
N ARG A 318 22.76 -4.30 58.36
CA ARG A 318 22.25 -2.96 58.69
C ARG A 318 20.94 -3.07 59.44
#